data_AF-A0A381S486-F1
#
_entry.id   AF-A0A381S486-F1
#
_cell.length_a   1.000
_cell.length_b   1.000
_cell.length_c   1.000
_cell.angle_alpha   90.00
_cell.angle_beta   90.00
_cell.angle_gamma   90.00
#
_symmetry.space_group_name_H-M   'P 1'
#
loop_
_entity.id
_entity.type
_entity.pdbx_description
1 polymer ?
#
loop_
_entity_poly.entity_id
_entity_poly.type
_entity_poly.pdbx_seq_one_letter_code
_entity_poly.pdbx_strand_id
1 'polypeptide(L)'
;VDLRCEYFLEPLGIDTSQPRLGWRLEATSDGMRDLSQSAYQILVATNAHSLDAGATDLWDSGKIESSEQLHVEYQGKPLSSGHRCLWKVRVWDQGGKPSMWSHVSSWEMGLLEPSDWLGGWLGDGESEPA
;
A
#
# COMPACT_ATOMS: atom_id res chain seq x y z
N VAL A 1 -9.87 -9.93 5.65
CA VAL A 1 -9.38 -9.10 4.52
C VAL A 1 -7.90 -9.42 4.29
N ASP A 2 -7.47 -9.62 3.04
CA ASP A 2 -6.07 -9.84 2.63
C ASP A 2 -5.57 -8.58 1.91
N LEU A 3 -4.57 -7.87 2.47
CA LEU A 3 -4.07 -6.58 1.98
C LEU A 3 -2.69 -6.76 1.34
N ARG A 4 -2.51 -6.25 0.13
CA ARG A 4 -1.28 -6.44 -0.64
C ARG A 4 -0.78 -5.14 -1.25
N CYS A 5 0.54 -4.99 -1.25
CA CYS A 5 1.25 -3.98 -2.02
C CYS A 5 2.10 -4.72 -3.05
N GLU A 6 2.00 -4.35 -4.34
CA GLU A 6 2.70 -5.03 -5.43
C GLU A 6 2.53 -6.56 -5.38
N TYR A 7 1.32 -7.04 -5.10
CA TYR A 7 0.93 -8.47 -4.95
C TYR A 7 1.48 -9.20 -3.72
N PHE A 8 2.34 -8.57 -2.93
CA PHE A 8 2.97 -9.17 -1.74
C PHE A 8 2.30 -8.72 -0.44
N LEU A 9 2.41 -9.58 0.58
CA LEU A 9 2.08 -9.24 1.96
C LEU A 9 3.28 -8.50 2.56
N GLU A 10 3.06 -7.26 2.99
CA GLU A 10 4.05 -6.44 3.69
C GLU A 10 5.46 -6.44 3.05
N PRO A 11 5.58 -6.14 1.74
CA PRO A 11 6.86 -6.24 1.06
C PRO A 11 7.86 -5.20 1.55
N LEU A 12 9.14 -5.57 1.46
CA LEU A 12 10.28 -4.72 1.71
C LEU A 12 11.02 -4.47 0.39
N GLY A 13 11.59 -3.27 0.23
CA GLY A 13 12.38 -2.93 -0.95
C GLY A 13 11.55 -2.68 -2.20
N ILE A 14 10.42 -1.97 -2.06
CA ILE A 14 9.63 -1.54 -3.22
C ILE A 14 10.32 -0.34 -3.87
N ASP A 15 10.66 -0.47 -5.17
CA ASP A 15 11.41 0.56 -5.89
C ASP A 15 10.55 1.37 -6.88
N THR A 16 9.25 1.06 -7.00
CA THR A 16 8.30 1.88 -7.76
C THR A 16 7.81 3.04 -6.91
N SER A 17 7.83 4.27 -7.46
CA SER A 17 7.33 5.46 -6.77
C SER A 17 5.80 5.51 -6.65
N GLN A 18 5.09 4.68 -7.42
CA GLN A 18 3.63 4.54 -7.40
C GLN A 18 3.27 3.06 -7.17
N PRO A 19 3.49 2.54 -5.94
CA PRO A 19 3.13 1.17 -5.62
C PRO A 19 1.63 0.93 -5.78
N ARG A 20 1.30 -0.26 -6.27
CA ARG A 20 -0.08 -0.72 -6.48
C ARG A 20 -0.59 -1.45 -5.25
N LEU A 21 -1.72 -0.98 -4.75
CA LEU A 21 -2.42 -1.55 -3.62
C LEU A 21 -3.56 -2.46 -4.09
N GLY A 22 -3.85 -3.49 -3.31
CA GLY A 22 -4.97 -4.38 -3.54
C GLY A 22 -5.49 -5.01 -2.28
N TRP A 23 -6.77 -5.35 -2.26
CA TRP A 23 -7.43 -5.98 -1.13
C TRP A 23 -8.46 -7.01 -1.55
N ARG A 24 -8.66 -8.02 -0.70
CA ARG A 24 -9.74 -9.00 -0.86
C ARG A 24 -10.88 -8.72 0.12
N LEU A 25 -12.08 -8.52 -0.44
CA LEU A 25 -13.32 -8.42 0.33
C LEU A 25 -13.65 -9.75 1.03
N GLU A 26 -14.22 -9.65 2.22
CA GLU A 26 -14.64 -10.80 3.02
C GLU A 26 -16.03 -10.50 3.59
N ALA A 27 -16.96 -11.45 3.48
CA ALA A 27 -18.30 -11.30 4.01
C ALA A 27 -18.26 -11.22 5.53
N THR A 28 -19.00 -10.29 6.12
CA THR A 28 -19.04 -10.11 7.58
C THR A 28 -20.00 -11.09 8.29
N SER A 29 -20.79 -11.86 7.53
CA SER A 29 -21.67 -12.91 8.05
C SER A 29 -21.95 -13.98 6.98
N ASP A 30 -22.10 -15.23 7.43
CA ASP A 30 -22.52 -16.33 6.56
C ASP A 30 -23.89 -16.05 5.92
N GLY A 31 -23.99 -16.28 4.61
CA GLY A 31 -25.23 -16.14 3.84
C GLY A 31 -25.43 -14.81 3.13
N MET A 32 -24.57 -13.80 3.33
CA MET A 32 -24.58 -12.62 2.46
C MET A 32 -24.12 -13.01 1.05
N ARG A 33 -24.98 -12.74 0.07
CA ARG A 33 -24.73 -12.94 -1.36
C ARG A 33 -24.68 -11.59 -2.04
N ASP A 34 -24.06 -11.54 -3.21
CA ASP A 34 -23.95 -10.34 -4.05
C ASP A 34 -23.32 -9.13 -3.33
N LEU A 35 -22.34 -9.40 -2.44
CA LEU A 35 -21.50 -8.36 -1.86
C LEU A 35 -20.62 -7.76 -2.95
N SER A 36 -20.84 -6.48 -3.24
CA SER A 36 -20.02 -5.71 -4.15
C SER A 36 -19.58 -4.40 -3.51
N GLN A 37 -18.36 -3.99 -3.83
CA GLN A 37 -17.85 -2.67 -3.45
C GLN A 37 -18.39 -1.63 -4.44
N SER A 38 -18.94 -0.53 -3.90
CA SER A 38 -19.31 0.66 -4.66
C SER A 38 -18.25 1.76 -4.58
N ALA A 39 -17.53 1.84 -3.45
CA ALA A 39 -16.49 2.83 -3.23
C ALA A 39 -15.41 2.32 -2.26
N TYR A 40 -14.26 2.98 -2.24
CA TYR A 40 -13.19 2.73 -1.27
C TYR A 40 -12.58 4.03 -0.76
N GLN A 41 -11.84 3.91 0.35
CA GLN A 41 -10.96 4.96 0.85
C GLN A 41 -9.72 4.31 1.45
N ILE A 42 -8.56 4.84 1.08
CA ILE A 42 -7.24 4.40 1.52
C ILE A 42 -6.63 5.52 2.36
N LEU A 43 -6.06 5.14 3.50
CA LEU A 43 -5.19 5.99 4.31
C LEU A 43 -3.80 5.39 4.34
N VAL A 44 -2.78 6.22 4.14
CA VAL A 44 -1.36 5.83 4.21
C VAL A 44 -0.63 6.80 5.14
N ALA A 45 0.18 6.32 6.07
CA ALA A 45 0.98 7.17 6.93
C ALA A 45 2.35 6.56 7.22
N THR A 46 3.31 7.37 7.66
CA THR A 46 4.60 6.86 8.16
C THR A 46 4.53 6.33 9.59
N ASN A 47 3.47 6.65 10.33
CA ASN A 47 3.30 6.30 11.74
C ASN A 47 1.90 5.74 12.04
N ALA A 48 1.85 4.64 12.79
CA ALA A 48 0.60 3.92 13.08
C ALA A 48 -0.38 4.76 13.90
N HIS A 49 0.15 5.57 14.83
CA HIS A 49 -0.67 6.42 15.68
C HIS A 49 -1.48 7.46 14.87
N SER A 50 -0.93 7.94 13.76
CA SER A 50 -1.64 8.84 12.85
C SER A 50 -2.86 8.15 12.26
N LEU A 51 -2.72 6.91 11.78
CA LEU A 51 -3.83 6.14 11.21
C LEU A 51 -4.94 5.90 12.24
N ASP A 52 -4.60 5.59 13.49
CA ASP A 52 -5.60 5.36 14.55
C ASP A 52 -6.42 6.62 14.84
N ALA A 53 -5.80 7.80 14.78
CA ALA A 53 -6.48 9.09 14.90
C ALA A 53 -7.26 9.49 13.63
N GLY A 54 -7.23 8.68 12.57
CA GLY A 54 -7.82 9.02 11.27
C GLY A 54 -7.08 10.12 10.51
N ALA A 55 -5.82 10.37 10.89
CA ALA A 55 -4.93 11.33 10.24
C ALA A 55 -3.91 10.61 9.36
N THR A 56 -3.39 11.32 8.37
CA THR A 56 -2.38 10.80 7.45
C THR A 56 -1.42 11.90 7.04
N ASP A 57 -0.14 11.57 7.00
CA ASP A 57 0.92 12.44 6.49
C ASP A 57 1.31 12.13 5.04
N LEU A 58 0.97 10.95 4.51
CA LEU A 58 1.32 10.52 3.14
C LEU A 58 0.14 10.61 2.16
N TRP A 59 -0.98 9.95 2.46
CA TRP A 59 -2.13 9.88 1.56
C TRP A 59 -3.45 9.64 2.28
N ASP A 60 -4.44 10.48 1.98
CA ASP A 60 -5.87 10.17 2.09
C ASP A 60 -6.46 10.19 0.69
N SER A 61 -6.99 9.08 0.20
CA SER A 61 -7.64 9.05 -1.11
C SER A 61 -8.99 9.80 -1.12
N GLY A 62 -9.55 10.08 0.06
CA GLY A 62 -10.98 10.36 0.20
C GLY A 62 -11.83 9.17 -0.23
N LYS A 63 -13.15 9.37 -0.26
CA LYS A 63 -14.06 8.36 -0.81
C LYS A 63 -13.99 8.40 -2.34
N ILE A 64 -13.52 7.32 -2.95
CA ILE A 64 -13.49 7.14 -4.41
C ILE A 64 -14.60 6.18 -4.81
N GLU A 65 -15.54 6.65 -5.63
CA GLU A 65 -16.62 5.83 -6.21
C GLU A 65 -16.04 4.93 -7.31
N SER A 66 -15.64 3.72 -6.91
CA SER A 66 -15.07 2.71 -7.80
C SER A 66 -15.20 1.32 -7.18
N SER A 67 -15.47 0.32 -8.03
CA SER A 67 -15.45 -1.09 -7.69
C SER A 67 -14.06 -1.73 -7.82
N GLU A 68 -13.03 -0.95 -8.18
CA GLU A 68 -11.66 -1.43 -8.26
C GLU A 68 -11.11 -1.77 -6.88
N GLN A 69 -10.44 -2.92 -6.79
CA GLN A 69 -9.88 -3.48 -5.55
C GLN A 69 -8.47 -4.07 -5.78
N LEU A 70 -7.98 -3.99 -7.01
CA LEU A 70 -6.67 -4.48 -7.45
C LEU A 70 -6.01 -3.39 -8.27
N HIS A 71 -4.69 -3.30 -8.17
CA HIS A 71 -3.86 -2.37 -8.93
C HIS A 71 -4.21 -0.89 -8.69
N VAL A 72 -4.70 -0.56 -7.49
CA VAL A 72 -4.97 0.84 -7.13
C VAL A 72 -3.64 1.52 -6.86
N GLU A 73 -3.20 2.34 -7.80
CA GLU A 73 -1.94 3.06 -7.71
C GLU A 73 -1.97 4.09 -6.57
N TYR A 74 -0.88 4.14 -5.81
CA TYR A 74 -0.65 5.16 -4.81
C TYR A 74 -0.58 6.55 -5.47
N GLN A 75 -1.45 7.46 -5.03
CA GLN A 75 -1.57 8.83 -5.56
C GLN A 75 -1.33 9.90 -4.48
N GLY A 76 -0.60 9.53 -3.42
CA GLY A 76 -0.29 10.43 -2.31
C GLY A 76 0.92 11.31 -2.56
N LYS A 77 1.47 11.83 -1.46
CA LYS A 77 2.73 12.58 -1.50
C LYS A 77 3.89 11.70 -1.99
N PRO A 78 4.91 12.26 -2.64
CA PRO A 78 6.09 11.50 -3.08
C PRO A 78 6.68 10.65 -1.96
N LEU A 79 6.97 9.39 -2.28
CA LEU A 79 7.64 8.45 -1.37
C LEU A 79 9.15 8.65 -1.49
N SER A 80 9.88 8.39 -0.40
CA SER A 80 11.34 8.48 -0.36
C SER A 80 11.94 7.14 0.03
N SER A 81 13.21 6.96 -0.31
CA SER A 81 13.96 5.74 -0.02
C SER A 81 13.93 5.39 1.47
N GLY A 82 13.71 4.11 1.77
CA GLY A 82 13.58 3.62 3.15
C GLY A 82 12.30 4.02 3.90
N HIS A 83 11.34 4.71 3.25
CA HIS A 83 10.05 4.98 3.89
C HIS A 83 9.31 3.68 4.20
N ARG A 84 9.02 3.46 5.48
CA ARG A 84 7.99 2.50 5.89
C ARG A 84 6.62 3.17 5.79
N CYS A 85 5.81 2.67 4.87
CA CYS A 85 4.46 3.16 4.63
C CYS A 85 3.46 2.20 5.27
N LEU A 86 2.67 2.69 6.20
CA LEU A 86 1.59 1.97 6.85
C LEU A 86 0.29 2.37 6.17
N TRP A 87 -0.61 1.42 5.94
CA TRP A 87 -1.85 1.72 5.27
C TRP A 87 -3.02 0.86 5.74
N LYS A 88 -4.22 1.39 5.52
CA LYS A 88 -5.48 0.68 5.73
C LYS A 88 -6.51 1.15 4.73
N VAL A 89 -7.49 0.30 4.48
CA VAL A 89 -8.59 0.56 3.55
C VAL A 89 -9.93 0.34 4.24
N ARG A 90 -10.93 1.14 3.86
CA ARG A 90 -12.34 0.83 4.09
C ARG A 90 -13.08 0.90 2.77
N VAL A 91 -14.20 0.19 2.70
CA VAL A 91 -15.00 0.07 1.48
C VAL A 91 -16.46 0.39 1.79
N TRP A 92 -17.23 0.70 0.75
CA TRP A 92 -18.67 0.84 0.83
C TRP A 92 -19.33 -0.28 0.03
N ASP A 93 -20.39 -0.85 0.58
CA ASP A 93 -21.20 -1.85 -0.12
C ASP A 93 -22.14 -1.19 -1.16
N GLN A 94 -22.90 -2.01 -1.90
CA GLN A 94 -23.90 -1.54 -2.87
C GLN A 94 -25.02 -0.68 -2.26
N GLY A 95 -25.24 -0.76 -0.95
CA GLY A 95 -26.19 0.07 -0.21
C GLY A 95 -25.61 1.40 0.26
N GLY A 96 -24.35 1.68 -0.06
CA GLY A 96 -23.64 2.87 0.39
C GLY A 96 -23.28 2.84 1.88
N LYS A 97 -23.24 1.65 2.50
CA LYS A 97 -22.84 1.50 3.90
C LYS A 97 -21.33 1.25 3.99
N PRO A 98 -20.59 2.03 4.80
CA PRO A 98 -19.16 1.82 4.99
C PRO A 98 -18.89 0.56 5.82
N SER A 99 -17.80 -0.14 5.49
CA SER A 99 -17.19 -1.16 6.32
C SER A 99 -16.46 -0.52 7.52
N MET A 100 -16.10 -1.35 8.49
CA MET A 100 -15.00 -0.99 9.39
C MET A 100 -13.70 -0.85 8.58
N TRP A 101 -12.74 -0.12 9.12
CA TRP A 101 -11.38 -0.12 8.58
C TRP A 101 -10.78 -1.53 8.66
N SER A 102 -9.96 -1.87 7.67
CA SER A 102 -9.10 -3.04 7.74
C SER A 102 -8.12 -2.94 8.91
N HIS A 103 -7.43 -4.06 9.20
CA HIS A 103 -6.17 -3.98 9.94
C HIS A 103 -5.17 -3.10 9.18
N VAL A 104 -4.19 -2.56 9.89
CA VAL A 104 -3.07 -1.84 9.28
C VAL A 104 -2.13 -2.87 8.66
N SER A 105 -1.79 -2.67 7.38
CA SER A 105 -0.72 -3.38 6.69
C SER A 105 0.39 -2.38 6.33
N SER A 106 1.47 -2.83 5.71
CA SER A 106 2.60 -1.97 5.38
C SER A 106 3.28 -2.32 4.07
N TRP A 107 4.16 -1.45 3.61
CA TRP A 107 5.26 -1.76 2.70
C TRP A 107 6.46 -0.87 3.04
N GLU A 108 7.66 -1.25 2.63
CA GLU A 108 8.87 -0.44 2.79
C GLU A 108 9.49 -0.13 1.44
N MET A 109 9.83 1.14 1.21
CA MET A 109 10.53 1.57 0.01
C MET A 109 11.99 1.11 0.05
N GLY A 110 12.52 0.70 -1.10
CA GLY A 110 13.94 0.42 -1.25
C GLY A 110 14.77 1.70 -1.43
N LEU A 111 15.82 1.60 -2.23
CA LEU A 111 16.64 2.75 -2.64
C LEU A 111 16.18 3.17 -4.03
N LEU A 112 15.50 4.32 -4.12
CA LEU A 112 14.83 4.76 -5.34
C LEU A 112 15.78 5.39 -6.35
N GLU A 113 16.84 6.05 -5.87
CA GLU A 113 17.84 6.69 -6.72
C GLU A 113 19.20 6.02 -6.52
N PRO A 114 20.03 5.90 -7.58
CA PRO A 114 21.39 5.39 -7.45
C PRO A 114 22.23 6.16 -6.41
N SER A 115 21.95 7.44 -6.21
CA SER A 115 22.62 8.29 -5.22
C SER A 115 22.31 7.92 -3.76
N ASP A 116 21.24 7.16 -3.51
CA ASP A 116 20.90 6.68 -2.17
C ASP A 116 21.77 5.50 -1.74
N TRP A 117 22.45 4.85 -2.70
CA TRP A 117 23.42 3.83 -2.40
C TRP A 117 24.78 4.44 -2.05
N LEU A 118 25.16 4.31 -0.78
CA LEU A 118 26.42 4.83 -0.25
C LEU A 118 27.59 3.83 -0.34
N GLY A 119 27.35 2.63 -0.88
CA GLY A 119 28.35 1.58 -1.00
C GLY A 119 29.34 1.81 -2.14
N GLY A 120 30.26 0.87 -2.32
CA GLY A 120 31.11 0.73 -3.49
C GLY A 120 31.14 -0.72 -3.94
N TRP A 121 31.22 -0.98 -5.24
CA TRP A 121 31.35 -2.34 -5.74
C TRP A 121 32.77 -2.80 -5.43
N LEU A 122 32.90 -3.87 -4.65
CA LEU A 122 34.18 -4.46 -4.30
C LEU A 122 34.41 -5.67 -5.21
N GLY A 123 35.60 -5.76 -5.80
CA GLY A 123 36.07 -6.91 -6.57
C GLY A 123 37.23 -7.61 -5.86
N ASP A 124 37.50 -8.86 -6.24
CA ASP A 124 38.68 -9.62 -5.78
C ASP A 124 40.01 -9.11 -6.37
N GLY A 125 39.93 -8.18 -7.32
CA GLY A 125 41.08 -7.51 -7.94
C GLY A 125 41.60 -8.20 -9.20
N GLU A 126 40.96 -9.27 -9.67
CA GLU A 126 41.30 -9.91 -10.94
C GLU A 126 40.58 -9.22 -12.11
N SER A 127 41.27 -9.00 -13.23
CA SER A 127 40.66 -8.49 -14.46
C SER A 127 39.94 -9.62 -15.21
N GLU A 128 38.77 -9.34 -15.81
CA GLU A 128 38.08 -10.31 -16.68
C GLU A 128 39.04 -10.85 -17.76
N PRO A 129 39.09 -12.18 -17.98
CA PRO A 129 39.90 -12.75 -19.06
C PRO A 129 39.38 -12.26 -20.42
N ALA A 130 40.33 -11.83 -21.26
CA ALA A 130 40.09 -11.26 -22.59
C ALA A 130 39.48 -12.25 -23.60
#